data_AF-A0A4Z1IXN5-F1
#
_entry.id   AF-A0A4Z1IXN5-F1
#
_cell.length_a   1.000
_cell.length_b   1.000
_cell.length_c   1.000
_cell.angle_alpha   90.00
_cell.angle_beta   90.00
_cell.angle_gamma   90.00
#
_symmetry.space_group_name_H-M   'P 1'
#
loop_
_entity.id
_entity.type
_entity.pdbx_description
1 polymer ?
#
loop_
_entity_poly.entity_id
_entity_poly.type
_entity_poly.pdbx_seq_one_letter_code
_entity_poly.pdbx_strand_id
1 'polypeptide(L)'
;MFTSINGIDFINGTLNLLYASQLLPGFFVPNVKIQQASRTSIIPFNQTGLIGYSFNLLTAMAEFHLMTGDVDFAKRWAPTIVRMLEWSDTQLDSSGLFSVSTMLGGDWDYYDPAQSGAVAKFNTLYAFALQQVLPLLNAANVTTETYADRFAALKSAINAKLWNSMLNACQLSDYIQDTLAQDANAFATLANVPQGNITSSTILSTVSKELFLPAGALPFSNVSLAHGFKQNISPYSSGYHLRAAFAASDEESVKHLLFTIWGSMASTSNANYTGCFWETLTTTGEPGLGATTSLYHAWSSAPTSELSRNVLGIQTVTPGFAQWKVLPQTLGLSWANGTHPTPHGDLAVSWAVGAEGKFSMNVTSPNGTNGTVNIPVLSSGQHANGTWMLNGKAVHGSSFSVNGGEVFKLTQI
;
A
#
# COMPACT_ATOMS: atom_id res chain seq x y z
N MET A 1 -3.53 0.32 -8.10
CA MET A 1 -4.51 -0.25 -9.05
C MET A 1 -5.95 0.14 -8.78
N PHE A 2 -6.25 0.82 -7.66
CA PHE A 2 -7.46 1.62 -7.51
C PHE A 2 -7.35 2.88 -8.37
N THR A 3 -7.52 2.74 -9.69
CA THR A 3 -7.26 3.82 -10.64
C THR A 3 -8.57 4.52 -11.04
N SER A 4 -8.48 5.82 -11.31
CA SER A 4 -9.59 6.65 -11.80
C SER A 4 -9.97 6.42 -13.28
N ILE A 5 -9.16 5.67 -14.04
CA ILE A 5 -9.25 5.62 -15.51
C ILE A 5 -9.76 4.29 -16.10
N ASN A 6 -10.12 3.29 -15.28
CA ASN A 6 -10.56 1.96 -15.73
C ASN A 6 -9.65 1.30 -16.80
N GLY A 7 -8.34 1.56 -16.75
CA GLY A 7 -7.37 1.14 -17.77
C GLY A 7 -6.91 -0.33 -17.64
N ILE A 8 -7.85 -1.27 -17.49
CA ILE A 8 -7.57 -2.67 -17.19
C ILE A 8 -6.66 -3.32 -18.25
N ASP A 9 -6.92 -3.08 -19.54
CA ASP A 9 -6.15 -3.67 -20.63
C ASP A 9 -4.69 -3.21 -20.61
N PHE A 10 -4.44 -1.93 -20.34
CA PHE A 10 -3.11 -1.36 -20.25
C PHE A 10 -2.33 -1.96 -19.07
N ILE A 11 -2.99 -2.11 -17.92
CA ILE A 11 -2.38 -2.72 -16.73
C ILE A 11 -2.08 -4.19 -16.99
N ASN A 12 -3.04 -4.94 -17.54
CA ASN A 12 -2.86 -6.35 -17.89
C ASN A 12 -1.69 -6.53 -18.87
N GLY A 13 -1.62 -5.70 -19.92
CA GLY A 13 -0.50 -5.70 -20.87
C GLY A 13 0.85 -5.41 -20.20
N THR A 14 0.90 -4.44 -19.29
CA THR A 14 2.12 -4.10 -18.53
C THR A 14 2.56 -5.24 -17.63
N LEU A 15 1.63 -5.86 -16.89
CA LEU A 15 1.92 -7.03 -16.06
C LEU A 15 2.39 -8.18 -16.96
N ASN A 16 1.67 -8.51 -18.03
CA ASN A 16 2.09 -9.58 -18.96
C ASN A 16 3.51 -9.37 -19.51
N LEU A 17 3.94 -8.13 -19.71
CA LEU A 17 5.30 -7.81 -20.13
C LEU A 17 6.33 -8.00 -19.01
N LEU A 18 6.05 -7.48 -17.81
CA LEU A 18 6.95 -7.56 -16.65
C LEU A 18 7.12 -9.01 -16.18
N TYR A 19 6.03 -9.77 -16.08
CA TYR A 19 6.05 -11.15 -15.59
C TYR A 19 6.73 -12.14 -16.53
N ALA A 20 6.66 -11.88 -17.83
CA ALA A 20 7.42 -12.63 -18.82
C ALA A 20 8.94 -12.45 -18.65
N SER A 21 9.40 -11.46 -17.87
CA SER A 21 10.82 -11.19 -17.64
C SER A 21 11.43 -11.98 -16.46
N GLN A 22 10.83 -13.12 -16.08
CA GLN A 22 11.33 -13.93 -14.97
C GLN A 22 12.75 -14.48 -15.23
N LEU A 23 13.62 -14.31 -14.23
CA LEU A 23 15.01 -14.75 -14.24
C LEU A 23 15.15 -16.20 -13.76
N LEU A 24 16.35 -16.78 -13.88
CA LEU A 24 16.61 -18.19 -13.56
C LEU A 24 16.37 -18.55 -12.08
N PRO A 25 16.59 -17.67 -11.09
CA PRO A 25 16.26 -18.01 -9.70
C PRO A 25 14.75 -17.96 -9.42
N GLY A 26 14.01 -17.03 -10.04
CA GLY A 26 12.55 -16.90 -9.85
C GLY A 26 12.08 -15.46 -9.66
N PHE A 27 12.99 -14.55 -9.29
CA PHE A 27 12.73 -13.11 -9.29
C PHE A 27 12.74 -12.53 -10.72
N PHE A 28 12.45 -11.24 -10.86
CA PHE A 28 12.22 -10.58 -12.15
C PHE A 28 13.29 -9.56 -12.49
N VAL A 29 13.40 -9.25 -13.79
CA VAL A 29 14.12 -8.05 -14.22
C VAL A 29 13.34 -6.83 -13.72
N PRO A 30 14.00 -5.82 -13.11
CA PRO A 30 13.30 -4.71 -12.48
C PRO A 30 12.70 -3.73 -13.51
N ASN A 31 13.16 -3.79 -14.75
CA ASN A 31 12.72 -2.93 -15.85
C ASN A 31 12.61 -3.69 -17.18
N VAL A 32 11.64 -3.30 -17.99
CA VAL A 32 11.39 -3.85 -19.33
C VAL A 32 11.17 -2.72 -20.32
N LYS A 33 11.54 -2.92 -21.60
CA LYS A 33 11.28 -1.93 -22.65
C LYS A 33 9.80 -1.99 -23.03
N ILE A 34 9.09 -0.86 -22.99
CA ILE A 34 7.64 -0.79 -23.23
C ILE A 34 7.21 -1.37 -24.61
N GLN A 35 8.10 -1.36 -25.60
CA GLN A 35 7.82 -1.84 -26.97
C GLN A 35 8.36 -3.24 -27.27
N GLN A 36 8.95 -3.95 -26.31
CA GLN A 36 9.42 -5.31 -26.55
C GLN A 36 8.26 -6.30 -26.46
N ALA A 37 8.32 -7.37 -27.24
CA ALA A 37 7.38 -8.48 -27.10
C ALA A 37 7.57 -9.18 -25.75
N SER A 38 6.48 -9.71 -25.17
CA SER A 38 6.56 -10.60 -24.01
C SER A 38 7.45 -11.80 -24.34
N ARG A 39 8.36 -12.11 -23.43
CA ARG A 39 9.21 -13.31 -23.55
C ARG A 39 8.38 -14.57 -23.31
N THR A 40 8.78 -15.64 -23.96
CA THR A 40 8.17 -16.97 -23.81
C THR A 40 9.04 -17.95 -23.01
N SER A 41 10.26 -17.53 -22.63
CA SER A 41 11.23 -18.35 -21.92
C SER A 41 11.88 -17.58 -20.77
N ILE A 42 12.30 -18.33 -19.75
CA ILE A 42 13.10 -17.83 -18.62
C ILE A 42 14.39 -17.19 -19.14
N ILE A 43 14.79 -16.08 -18.53
CA ILE A 43 16.06 -15.42 -18.85
C ILE A 43 17.18 -16.13 -18.04
N PRO A 44 18.23 -16.64 -18.69
CA PRO A 44 19.33 -17.37 -18.03
C PRO A 44 20.30 -16.39 -17.35
N PHE A 45 19.78 -15.60 -16.42
CA PHE A 45 20.52 -14.64 -15.61
C PHE A 45 20.08 -14.75 -14.15
N ASN A 46 20.95 -14.42 -13.21
CA ASN A 46 20.74 -14.67 -11.78
C ASN A 46 21.03 -13.45 -10.88
N GLN A 47 20.98 -12.24 -11.44
CA GLN A 47 21.14 -10.99 -10.69
C GLN A 47 20.04 -10.00 -11.08
N THR A 48 19.62 -9.15 -10.15
CA THR A 48 18.62 -8.10 -10.39
C THR A 48 19.04 -6.75 -9.80
N GLY A 49 19.87 -6.74 -8.74
CA GLY A 49 20.22 -5.51 -8.02
C GLY A 49 19.07 -4.91 -7.20
N LEU A 50 17.81 -5.19 -7.54
CA LEU A 50 16.63 -4.52 -7.01
C LEU A 50 15.55 -5.52 -6.58
N ILE A 51 15.88 -6.41 -5.62
CA ILE A 51 14.98 -7.53 -5.27
C ILE A 51 13.60 -7.07 -4.77
N GLY A 52 13.54 -5.90 -4.12
CA GLY A 52 12.29 -5.28 -3.66
C GLY A 52 11.27 -5.10 -4.79
N TYR A 53 11.71 -4.79 -6.02
CA TYR A 53 10.80 -4.65 -7.17
C TYR A 53 10.13 -5.96 -7.56
N SER A 54 10.77 -7.11 -7.34
CA SER A 54 10.16 -8.40 -7.60
C SER A 54 9.01 -8.69 -6.62
N PHE A 55 9.17 -8.33 -5.34
CA PHE A 55 8.10 -8.48 -4.35
C PHE A 55 6.97 -7.47 -4.59
N ASN A 56 7.29 -6.23 -4.94
CA ASN A 56 6.29 -5.24 -5.36
C ASN A 56 5.53 -5.67 -6.61
N LEU A 57 6.19 -6.39 -7.52
CA LEU A 57 5.52 -6.95 -8.68
C LEU A 57 4.46 -7.95 -8.19
N LEU A 58 4.80 -8.92 -7.32
CA LEU A 58 3.82 -9.84 -6.72
C LEU A 58 2.62 -9.13 -6.07
N THR A 59 2.85 -8.04 -5.33
CA THR A 59 1.74 -7.27 -4.72
C THR A 59 0.89 -6.57 -5.78
N ALA A 60 1.48 -6.06 -6.86
CA ALA A 60 0.72 -5.53 -7.99
C ALA A 60 -0.14 -6.60 -8.65
N MET A 61 0.37 -7.83 -8.83
CA MET A 61 -0.43 -8.95 -9.34
C MET A 61 -1.64 -9.28 -8.50
N ALA A 62 -1.39 -9.43 -7.20
CA ALA A 62 -2.41 -9.72 -6.22
C ALA A 62 -3.50 -8.65 -6.26
N GLU A 63 -3.10 -7.39 -6.31
CA GLU A 63 -4.03 -6.26 -6.44
C GLU A 63 -4.78 -6.29 -7.78
N PHE A 64 -4.14 -6.63 -8.91
CA PHE A 64 -4.85 -6.76 -10.19
C PHE A 64 -5.98 -7.77 -10.11
N HIS A 65 -5.66 -8.98 -9.65
CA HIS A 65 -6.66 -10.02 -9.45
C HIS A 65 -7.73 -9.60 -8.43
N LEU A 66 -7.35 -8.96 -7.33
CA LEU A 66 -8.30 -8.47 -6.33
C LEU A 66 -9.28 -7.46 -6.94
N MET A 67 -8.83 -6.58 -7.81
CA MET A 67 -9.66 -5.54 -8.42
C MET A 67 -10.53 -6.07 -9.57
N THR A 68 -10.04 -7.04 -10.36
CA THR A 68 -10.74 -7.54 -11.56
C THR A 68 -11.53 -8.82 -11.32
N GLY A 69 -11.13 -9.63 -10.34
CA GLY A 69 -11.64 -10.99 -10.17
C GLY A 69 -11.22 -11.95 -11.29
N ASP A 70 -10.21 -11.60 -12.09
CA ASP A 70 -9.79 -12.38 -13.26
C ASP A 70 -9.09 -13.69 -12.85
N VAL A 71 -9.87 -14.76 -12.80
CA VAL A 71 -9.40 -16.11 -12.46
C VAL A 71 -8.46 -16.68 -13.53
N ASP A 72 -8.64 -16.31 -14.80
CA ASP A 72 -7.75 -16.79 -15.87
C ASP A 72 -6.38 -16.13 -15.77
N PHE A 73 -6.32 -14.85 -15.41
CA PHE A 73 -5.09 -14.16 -15.04
C PHE A 73 -4.41 -14.85 -13.83
N ALA A 74 -5.18 -15.16 -12.78
CA ALA A 74 -4.64 -15.85 -11.60
C ALA A 74 -4.03 -17.21 -11.97
N LYS A 75 -4.76 -18.05 -12.71
CA LYS A 75 -4.29 -19.37 -13.17
C LYS A 75 -3.08 -19.28 -14.08
N ARG A 76 -3.07 -18.32 -15.00
CA ARG A 76 -1.96 -18.11 -15.95
C ARG A 76 -0.66 -17.83 -15.22
N TRP A 77 -0.71 -17.05 -14.15
CA TRP A 77 0.49 -16.50 -13.53
C TRP A 77 0.87 -17.12 -12.18
N ALA A 78 -0.01 -17.90 -11.56
CA ALA A 78 0.29 -18.62 -10.32
C ALA A 78 1.59 -19.45 -10.38
N PRO A 79 1.93 -20.18 -11.47
CA PRO A 79 3.21 -20.90 -11.54
C PRO A 79 4.43 -19.98 -11.40
N THR A 80 4.36 -18.78 -11.99
CA THR A 80 5.43 -17.77 -11.94
C THR A 80 5.57 -17.20 -10.53
N ILE A 81 4.44 -16.92 -9.86
CA ILE A 81 4.41 -16.47 -8.45
C ILE A 81 5.01 -17.55 -7.55
N VAL A 82 4.54 -18.79 -7.65
CA VAL A 82 5.02 -19.94 -6.87
C VAL A 82 6.53 -20.08 -7.01
N ARG A 83 7.07 -20.02 -8.23
CA ARG A 83 8.51 -20.11 -8.46
C ARG A 83 9.32 -19.03 -7.73
N MET A 84 8.80 -17.80 -7.67
CA MET A 84 9.44 -16.75 -6.89
C MET A 84 9.38 -17.05 -5.39
N LEU A 85 8.23 -17.48 -4.88
CA LEU A 85 8.05 -17.79 -3.44
C LEU A 85 8.92 -18.97 -3.01
N GLU A 86 9.01 -20.05 -3.81
CA GLU A 86 9.89 -21.18 -3.52
C GLU A 86 11.35 -20.75 -3.49
N TRP A 87 11.79 -19.93 -4.46
CA TRP A 87 13.14 -19.39 -4.41
C TRP A 87 13.36 -18.53 -3.17
N SER A 88 12.44 -17.62 -2.84
CA SER A 88 12.56 -16.75 -1.67
C SER A 88 12.70 -17.54 -0.37
N ASP A 89 11.99 -18.65 -0.23
CA ASP A 89 12.13 -19.56 0.91
C ASP A 89 13.52 -20.18 1.02
N THR A 90 14.17 -20.52 -0.11
CA THR A 90 15.56 -21.02 -0.10
C THR A 90 16.60 -19.98 0.31
N GLN A 91 16.24 -18.70 0.36
CA GLN A 91 17.13 -17.61 0.75
C GLN A 91 16.98 -17.22 2.23
N LEU A 92 16.16 -17.95 3.00
CA LEU A 92 16.07 -17.74 4.43
C LEU A 92 17.35 -18.22 5.11
N ASP A 93 17.91 -17.40 6.01
CA ASP A 93 19.04 -17.80 6.84
C ASP A 93 18.59 -18.62 8.07
N SER A 94 19.54 -18.97 8.95
CA SER A 94 19.26 -19.73 10.17
C SER A 94 18.33 -19.03 11.17
N SER A 95 18.10 -17.72 11.01
CA SER A 95 17.16 -16.95 11.83
C SER A 95 15.73 -16.98 11.29
N GLY A 96 15.53 -17.56 10.10
CA GLY A 96 14.25 -17.58 9.39
C GLY A 96 13.94 -16.29 8.64
N LEU A 97 14.94 -15.42 8.43
CA LEU A 97 14.80 -14.17 7.68
C LEU A 97 15.39 -14.29 6.28
N PHE A 98 14.78 -13.61 5.33
CA PHE A 98 15.29 -13.45 3.98
C PHE A 98 16.55 -12.60 4.02
N SER A 99 17.68 -13.22 3.70
CA SER A 99 18.99 -12.58 3.73
C SER A 99 19.43 -12.20 2.32
N VAL A 100 19.88 -10.96 2.15
CA VAL A 100 20.28 -10.43 0.83
C VAL A 100 21.78 -10.17 0.77
N SER A 101 22.38 -10.44 -0.38
CA SER A 101 23.71 -9.90 -0.71
C SER A 101 23.56 -8.50 -1.32
N THR A 102 24.66 -7.74 -1.35
CA THR A 102 24.70 -6.42 -2.01
C THR A 102 24.36 -6.48 -3.50
N MET A 103 24.48 -7.65 -4.16
CA MET A 103 24.05 -7.85 -5.56
C MET A 103 22.53 -7.89 -5.75
N LEU A 104 21.77 -8.01 -4.65
CA LEU A 104 20.30 -8.04 -4.66
C LEU A 104 19.69 -6.87 -3.87
N GLY A 105 20.43 -6.30 -2.92
CA GLY A 105 19.93 -5.34 -1.94
C GLY A 105 20.04 -3.87 -2.32
N GLY A 106 20.09 -3.52 -3.59
CA GLY A 106 19.72 -2.17 -4.03
C GLY A 106 18.21 -1.97 -3.92
N ASP A 107 17.77 -0.72 -3.83
CA ASP A 107 16.36 -0.36 -3.70
C ASP A 107 16.05 0.95 -4.46
N TRP A 108 14.85 1.50 -4.29
CA TRP A 108 14.33 2.70 -4.97
C TRP A 108 15.22 3.95 -4.77
N ASP A 109 15.95 4.00 -3.67
CA ASP A 109 16.93 5.00 -3.26
C ASP A 109 18.31 4.71 -3.88
N TYR A 110 18.38 4.63 -5.21
CA TYR A 110 19.59 4.26 -5.97
C TYR A 110 20.85 5.11 -5.68
N TYR A 111 20.68 6.25 -5.00
CA TYR A 111 21.75 7.15 -4.56
C TYR A 111 22.29 6.84 -3.16
N ASP A 112 21.69 5.88 -2.45
CA ASP A 112 22.08 5.39 -1.13
C ASP A 112 22.85 4.06 -1.23
N PRO A 113 23.54 3.62 -0.15
CA PRO A 113 24.28 2.37 -0.15
C PRO A 113 23.38 1.14 -0.34
N ALA A 114 23.83 0.18 -1.15
CA ALA A 114 23.19 -1.13 -1.23
C ALA A 114 23.22 -1.84 0.13
N GLN A 115 22.11 -2.48 0.48
CA GLN A 115 21.92 -3.14 1.75
C GLN A 115 22.25 -4.64 1.66
N SER A 116 22.61 -5.26 2.79
CA SER A 116 22.91 -6.69 2.86
C SER A 116 22.51 -7.27 4.22
N GLY A 117 22.47 -8.59 4.32
CA GLY A 117 22.04 -9.30 5.52
C GLY A 117 20.52 -9.40 5.61
N ALA A 118 20.01 -9.54 6.83
CA ALA A 118 18.59 -9.54 7.09
C ALA A 118 18.07 -8.10 7.17
N VAL A 119 17.66 -7.55 6.03
CA VAL A 119 17.15 -6.17 5.92
C VAL A 119 15.65 -6.14 6.17
N ALA A 120 15.19 -5.24 7.04
CA ALA A 120 13.78 -5.18 7.43
C ALA A 120 12.86 -4.85 6.27
N LYS A 121 13.24 -3.92 5.40
CA LYS A 121 12.47 -3.57 4.19
C LYS A 121 12.13 -4.79 3.34
N PHE A 122 13.12 -5.63 3.01
CA PHE A 122 12.91 -6.79 2.15
C PHE A 122 12.09 -7.87 2.85
N ASN A 123 12.28 -8.06 4.16
CA ASN A 123 11.53 -9.05 4.93
C ASN A 123 10.06 -8.65 5.14
N THR A 124 9.79 -7.39 5.47
CA THR A 124 8.40 -6.91 5.65
C THR A 124 7.66 -6.81 4.32
N LEU A 125 8.36 -6.44 3.23
CA LEU A 125 7.79 -6.49 1.89
C LEU A 125 7.57 -7.94 1.41
N TYR A 126 8.44 -8.89 1.75
CA TYR A 126 8.21 -10.31 1.46
C TYR A 126 6.99 -10.84 2.23
N ALA A 127 6.86 -10.50 3.52
CA ALA A 127 5.68 -10.82 4.31
C ALA A 127 4.40 -10.22 3.71
N PHE A 128 4.47 -8.96 3.24
CA PHE A 128 3.36 -8.31 2.56
C PHE A 128 3.04 -9.02 1.24
N ALA A 129 4.03 -9.39 0.43
CA ALA A 129 3.82 -10.12 -0.81
C ALA A 129 3.16 -11.49 -0.57
N LEU A 130 3.65 -12.28 0.41
CA LEU A 130 3.04 -13.55 0.80
C LEU A 130 1.56 -13.38 1.17
N GLN A 131 1.24 -12.40 2.02
CA GLN A 131 -0.14 -12.10 2.43
C GLN A 131 -1.03 -11.76 1.22
N GLN A 132 -0.54 -10.90 0.32
CA GLN A 132 -1.33 -10.39 -0.79
C GLN A 132 -1.60 -11.47 -1.85
N VAL A 133 -0.66 -12.39 -2.11
CA VAL A 133 -0.84 -13.41 -3.16
C VAL A 133 -1.73 -14.58 -2.76
N LEU A 134 -2.03 -14.80 -1.47
CA LEU A 134 -2.86 -15.95 -1.04
C LEU A 134 -4.22 -16.03 -1.75
N PRO A 135 -5.03 -14.95 -1.84
CA PRO A 135 -6.31 -15.01 -2.54
C PRO A 135 -6.17 -15.31 -4.04
N LEU A 136 -5.11 -14.80 -4.68
CA LEU A 136 -4.81 -15.07 -6.09
C LEU A 136 -4.43 -16.54 -6.29
N LEU A 137 -3.54 -17.08 -5.46
CA LEU A 137 -3.13 -18.49 -5.52
C LEU A 137 -4.31 -19.43 -5.27
N ASN A 138 -5.18 -19.11 -4.31
CA ASN A 138 -6.41 -19.87 -4.07
C ASN A 138 -7.35 -19.84 -5.28
N ALA A 139 -7.55 -18.68 -5.91
CA ALA A 139 -8.35 -18.58 -7.15
C ALA A 139 -7.73 -19.37 -8.32
N ALA A 140 -6.41 -19.57 -8.30
CA ALA A 140 -5.68 -20.41 -9.24
C ALA A 140 -5.68 -21.91 -8.89
N ASN A 141 -6.38 -22.33 -7.83
CA ASN A 141 -6.38 -23.70 -7.28
C ASN A 141 -5.00 -24.18 -6.82
N VAL A 142 -4.14 -23.28 -6.35
CA VAL A 142 -2.88 -23.63 -5.69
C VAL A 142 -3.15 -23.78 -4.19
N THR A 143 -2.69 -24.88 -3.59
CA THR A 143 -2.72 -25.13 -2.13
C THR A 143 -1.94 -24.03 -1.40
N THR A 144 -2.62 -23.28 -0.52
CA THR A 144 -2.06 -22.07 0.10
C THR A 144 -1.51 -22.24 1.50
N GLU A 145 -1.74 -23.39 2.14
CA GLU A 145 -1.40 -23.70 3.53
C GLU A 145 0.10 -23.47 3.79
N THR A 146 0.97 -24.00 2.93
CA THR A 146 2.43 -23.82 3.06
C THR A 146 2.84 -22.34 3.00
N TYR A 147 2.20 -21.52 2.16
CA TYR A 147 2.52 -20.09 2.07
C TYR A 147 1.96 -19.29 3.25
N ALA A 148 0.81 -19.69 3.79
CA ALA A 148 0.26 -19.12 5.01
C ALA A 148 1.13 -19.45 6.23
N ASP A 149 1.66 -20.67 6.32
CA ASP A 149 2.58 -21.10 7.37
C ASP A 149 3.92 -20.36 7.28
N ARG A 150 4.50 -20.24 6.06
CA ARG A 150 5.70 -19.43 5.80
C ARG A 150 5.49 -17.97 6.18
N PHE A 151 4.34 -17.38 5.85
CA PHE A 151 3.98 -16.03 6.26
C PHE A 151 3.92 -15.87 7.78
N ALA A 152 3.26 -16.81 8.48
CA ALA A 152 3.19 -16.79 9.93
C ALA A 152 4.59 -16.90 10.59
N ALA A 153 5.42 -17.82 10.10
CA ALA A 153 6.79 -18.00 10.57
C ALA A 153 7.66 -16.75 10.32
N LEU A 154 7.58 -16.15 9.14
CA LEU A 154 8.33 -14.95 8.79
C LEU A 154 7.95 -13.77 9.67
N LYS A 155 6.66 -13.56 9.97
CA LYS A 155 6.23 -12.51 10.92
C LYS A 155 6.86 -12.69 12.29
N SER A 156 6.86 -13.93 12.80
CA SER A 156 7.48 -14.23 14.09
C SER A 156 9.01 -14.03 14.05
N ALA A 157 9.68 -14.38 12.96
CA ALA A 157 11.11 -14.12 12.78
C ALA A 157 11.41 -12.61 12.75
N ILE A 158 10.62 -11.81 12.01
CA ILE A 158 10.77 -10.35 11.96
C ILE A 158 10.62 -9.74 13.37
N ASN A 159 9.57 -10.09 14.11
CA ASN A 159 9.38 -9.61 15.48
C ASN A 159 10.50 -10.05 16.43
N ALA A 160 11.07 -11.25 16.24
CA ALA A 160 12.11 -11.76 17.13
C ALA A 160 13.49 -11.18 16.85
N LYS A 161 13.76 -10.73 15.62
CA LYS A 161 15.12 -10.45 15.14
C LYS A 161 15.33 -9.04 14.61
N LEU A 162 14.28 -8.37 14.13
CA LEU A 162 14.35 -7.03 13.55
C LEU A 162 13.60 -5.98 14.37
N TRP A 163 12.72 -6.39 15.29
CA TRP A 163 12.18 -5.46 16.28
C TRP A 163 13.27 -4.97 17.23
N ASN A 164 13.40 -3.65 17.35
CA ASN A 164 14.29 -3.02 18.31
C ASN A 164 13.47 -2.28 19.37
N SER A 165 13.52 -2.75 20.62
CA SER A 165 12.77 -2.17 21.73
C SER A 165 13.27 -0.80 22.19
N MET A 166 14.52 -0.43 21.87
CA MET A 166 15.02 0.92 22.14
C MET A 166 14.45 1.91 21.13
N LEU A 167 14.32 1.50 19.87
CA LEU A 167 13.69 2.30 18.83
C LEU A 167 12.16 2.30 18.97
N ASN A 168 11.56 1.22 19.45
CA ASN A 168 10.12 0.93 19.32
C ASN A 168 9.67 0.86 17.85
N ALA A 169 10.52 0.28 17.00
CA ALA A 169 10.28 0.06 15.58
C ALA A 169 11.12 -1.12 15.07
N CYS A 170 10.87 -1.56 13.83
CA CYS A 170 11.81 -2.41 13.12
C CYS A 170 13.08 -1.61 12.80
N GLN A 171 14.24 -2.11 13.20
CA GLN A 171 15.54 -1.58 12.80
C GLN A 171 15.80 -1.83 11.30
N LEU A 172 16.78 -1.15 10.72
CA LEU A 172 17.07 -1.22 9.28
C LEU A 172 17.51 -2.62 8.84
N SER A 173 18.48 -3.21 9.56
CA SER A 173 18.95 -4.57 9.31
C SER A 173 19.61 -5.19 10.55
N ASP A 174 20.01 -6.44 10.45
CA ASP A 174 20.88 -7.11 11.43
C ASP A 174 22.24 -6.41 11.62
N TYR A 175 22.76 -5.73 10.60
CA TYR A 175 24.01 -4.96 10.66
C TYR A 175 23.84 -3.51 11.12
N ILE A 176 22.74 -2.85 10.74
CA ILE A 176 22.46 -1.46 11.08
C ILE A 176 21.22 -1.41 11.98
N GLN A 177 21.47 -1.40 13.29
CA GLN A 177 20.43 -1.64 14.30
C GLN A 177 19.88 -0.35 14.93
N ASP A 178 20.55 0.78 14.74
CA ASP A 178 20.22 2.10 15.30
C ASP A 178 19.31 2.94 14.37
N THR A 179 19.15 2.49 13.13
CA THR A 179 18.41 3.19 12.08
C THR A 179 17.06 2.52 11.86
N LEU A 180 16.03 3.30 11.51
CA LEU A 180 14.76 2.77 11.01
C LEU A 180 14.45 3.33 9.63
N ALA A 181 13.81 2.52 8.80
CA ALA A 181 13.28 2.91 7.49
C ALA A 181 11.76 3.07 7.55
N GLN A 182 11.25 4.13 6.94
CA GLN A 182 9.84 4.47 6.89
C GLN A 182 9.01 3.38 6.22
N ASP A 183 9.43 2.93 5.05
CA ASP A 183 8.73 1.94 4.25
C ASP A 183 8.81 0.52 4.82
N ALA A 184 9.93 0.14 5.45
CA ALA A 184 10.05 -1.13 6.16
C ALA A 184 9.00 -1.25 7.26
N ASN A 185 8.85 -0.19 8.06
CA ASN A 185 7.88 -0.11 9.16
C ASN A 185 6.43 0.04 8.65
N ALA A 186 6.22 0.77 7.55
CA ALA A 186 4.93 0.82 6.88
C ALA A 186 4.49 -0.57 6.38
N PHE A 187 5.39 -1.32 5.74
CA PHE A 187 5.10 -2.69 5.32
C PHE A 187 4.90 -3.64 6.49
N ALA A 188 5.62 -3.48 7.61
CA ALA A 188 5.37 -4.26 8.81
C ALA A 188 3.91 -4.10 9.28
N THR A 189 3.41 -2.85 9.32
CA THR A 189 2.01 -2.55 9.65
C THR A 189 1.05 -3.16 8.62
N LEU A 190 1.29 -2.97 7.32
CA LEU A 190 0.40 -3.47 6.26
C LEU A 190 0.33 -5.00 6.20
N ALA A 191 1.45 -5.67 6.46
CA ALA A 191 1.53 -7.13 6.52
C ALA A 191 1.06 -7.72 7.85
N ASN A 192 0.57 -6.90 8.80
CA ASN A 192 0.22 -7.33 10.16
C ASN A 192 1.34 -8.12 10.85
N VAL A 193 2.59 -7.68 10.68
CA VAL A 193 3.77 -8.23 11.36
C VAL A 193 3.66 -8.08 12.89
N PRO A 194 3.28 -6.92 13.47
CA PRO A 194 3.21 -6.75 14.92
C PRO A 194 2.41 -7.84 15.64
N GLN A 195 2.99 -8.44 16.68
CA GLN A 195 2.38 -9.49 17.50
C GLN A 195 2.66 -9.26 18.99
N GLY A 196 1.78 -9.79 19.85
CA GLY A 196 1.93 -9.68 21.31
C GLY A 196 1.85 -8.23 21.78
N ASN A 197 2.92 -7.75 22.43
CA ASN A 197 2.99 -6.37 22.94
C ASN A 197 3.41 -5.34 21.89
N ILE A 198 3.79 -5.78 20.69
CA ILE A 198 4.15 -4.88 19.58
C ILE A 198 2.86 -4.52 18.84
N THR A 199 2.59 -3.23 18.66
CA THR A 199 1.39 -2.76 17.95
C THR A 199 1.76 -1.89 16.75
N SER A 200 0.90 -1.87 15.73
CA SER A 200 1.05 -0.95 14.60
C SER A 200 1.02 0.51 15.04
N SER A 201 0.23 0.86 16.06
CA SER A 201 0.20 2.21 16.63
C SER A 201 1.55 2.61 17.24
N THR A 202 2.20 1.69 17.97
CA THR A 202 3.55 1.92 18.52
C THR A 202 4.56 2.17 17.40
N ILE A 203 4.55 1.35 16.35
CA ILE A 203 5.44 1.51 15.19
C ILE A 203 5.21 2.86 14.52
N LEU A 204 3.96 3.16 14.14
CA LEU A 204 3.65 4.38 13.40
C LEU A 204 3.91 5.64 14.24
N SER A 205 3.63 5.61 15.55
CA SER A 205 3.99 6.71 16.45
C SER A 205 5.50 6.96 16.48
N THR A 206 6.33 5.91 16.49
CA THR A 206 7.78 6.05 16.39
C THR A 206 8.19 6.60 15.03
N VAL A 207 7.67 6.05 13.93
CA VAL A 207 7.98 6.52 12.57
C VAL A 207 7.66 8.00 12.42
N SER A 208 6.49 8.44 12.88
CA SER A 208 6.10 9.86 12.84
C SER A 208 7.01 10.72 13.71
N LYS A 209 7.32 10.29 14.93
CA LYS A 209 8.21 11.03 15.85
C LYS A 209 9.62 11.19 15.28
N GLU A 210 10.20 10.13 14.72
CA GLU A 210 11.61 10.10 14.32
C GLU A 210 11.85 10.63 12.90
N LEU A 211 10.83 10.62 12.03
CA LEU A 211 11.00 10.93 10.60
C LEU A 211 10.27 12.17 10.11
N PHE A 212 9.26 12.68 10.82
CA PHE A 212 8.50 13.83 10.35
C PHE A 212 9.33 15.11 10.37
N LEU A 213 9.22 15.84 9.26
CA LEU A 213 9.78 17.17 9.03
C LEU A 213 8.62 18.14 8.73
N PRO A 214 8.83 19.46 8.86
CA PRO A 214 7.83 20.45 8.43
C PRO A 214 7.40 20.29 6.96
N ALA A 215 8.29 19.80 6.09
CA ALA A 215 8.05 19.64 4.66
C ALA A 215 7.70 18.19 4.23
N GLY A 216 7.56 17.26 5.18
CA GLY A 216 7.24 15.86 4.86
C GLY A 216 7.79 14.86 5.85
N ALA A 217 8.40 13.79 5.36
CA ALA A 217 8.98 12.75 6.19
C ALA A 217 10.21 12.12 5.54
N LEU A 218 11.25 11.91 6.34
CA LEU A 218 12.47 11.24 5.89
C LEU A 218 12.20 9.74 5.64
N PRO A 219 12.84 9.13 4.62
CA PRO A 219 12.75 7.69 4.39
C PRO A 219 13.55 6.88 5.42
N PHE A 220 14.61 7.46 5.99
CA PHE A 220 15.47 6.85 7.00
C PHE A 220 15.70 7.84 8.14
N SER A 221 15.83 7.36 9.38
CA SER A 221 16.08 8.23 10.54
C SER A 221 17.41 8.98 10.41
N ASN A 222 17.53 10.13 11.07
CA ASN A 222 18.68 11.04 10.87
C ASN A 222 20.05 10.39 11.16
N VAL A 223 20.10 9.38 12.05
CA VAL A 223 21.31 8.61 12.34
C VAL A 223 21.84 7.82 11.14
N SER A 224 21.00 7.56 10.13
CA SER A 224 21.37 6.90 8.86
C SER A 224 22.43 7.67 8.06
N LEU A 225 22.60 8.98 8.29
CA LEU A 225 23.68 9.79 7.69
C LEU A 225 25.06 9.21 7.99
N ALA A 226 25.28 8.70 9.21
CA ALA A 226 26.55 8.08 9.59
C ALA A 226 26.82 6.78 8.83
N HIS A 227 25.76 6.16 8.30
CA HIS A 227 25.79 4.96 7.46
C HIS A 227 25.76 5.27 5.97
N GLY A 228 25.78 6.56 5.58
CA GLY A 228 25.88 7.01 4.18
C GLY A 228 24.55 7.27 3.48
N PHE A 229 23.41 7.17 4.17
CA PHE A 229 22.09 7.44 3.59
C PHE A 229 21.81 8.94 3.49
N LYS A 230 21.19 9.35 2.39
CA LYS A 230 20.79 10.74 2.16
C LYS A 230 19.49 11.09 2.85
N GLN A 231 19.34 12.37 3.17
CA GLN A 231 18.15 12.92 3.80
C GLN A 231 17.27 13.58 2.74
N ASN A 232 16.77 12.77 1.80
CA ASN A 232 15.81 13.22 0.78
C ASN A 232 14.45 12.59 1.05
N ILE A 233 13.40 13.40 1.09
CA ILE A 233 12.02 12.92 1.25
C ILE A 233 11.61 12.15 -0.01
N SER A 234 11.07 10.95 0.18
CA SER A 234 10.64 10.08 -0.91
C SER A 234 9.13 9.83 -0.85
N PRO A 235 8.35 10.38 -1.80
CA PRO A 235 6.93 10.08 -1.92
C PRO A 235 6.63 8.59 -2.17
N TYR A 236 7.57 7.80 -2.70
CA TYR A 236 7.42 6.35 -2.79
C TYR A 236 7.29 5.73 -1.39
N SER A 237 8.25 6.02 -0.51
CA SER A 237 8.24 5.52 0.86
C SER A 237 7.06 6.10 1.66
N SER A 238 6.82 7.41 1.51
CA SER A 238 5.72 8.10 2.17
C SER A 238 4.34 7.65 1.69
N GLY A 239 4.23 7.16 0.45
CA GLY A 239 3.01 6.56 -0.08
C GLY A 239 2.61 5.27 0.64
N TYR A 240 3.58 4.41 0.95
CA TYR A 240 3.32 3.23 1.79
C TYR A 240 3.05 3.59 3.25
N HIS A 241 3.75 4.61 3.78
CA HIS A 241 3.43 5.13 5.12
C HIS A 241 2.01 5.68 5.18
N LEU A 242 1.57 6.44 4.17
CA LEU A 242 0.20 6.94 4.07
C LEU A 242 -0.82 5.80 4.08
N ARG A 243 -0.57 4.73 3.30
CA ARG A 243 -1.43 3.53 3.29
C ARG A 243 -1.47 2.85 4.67
N ALA A 244 -0.33 2.72 5.34
CA ALA A 244 -0.25 2.14 6.68
C ALA A 244 -0.99 2.98 7.73
N ALA A 245 -0.86 4.31 7.66
CA ALA A 245 -1.56 5.24 8.54
C ALA A 245 -3.09 5.16 8.36
N PHE A 246 -3.58 5.10 7.11
CA PHE A 246 -5.01 4.84 6.85
C PHE A 246 -5.47 3.49 7.40
N ALA A 247 -4.69 2.42 7.22
CA ALA A 247 -5.02 1.10 7.73
C ALA A 247 -5.09 1.05 9.27
N ALA A 248 -4.28 1.87 9.95
CA ALA A 248 -4.24 2.01 11.40
C ALA A 248 -5.20 3.09 11.95
N SER A 249 -5.95 3.80 11.09
CA SER A 249 -6.77 4.97 11.45
C SER A 249 -5.96 6.07 12.17
N ASP A 250 -4.69 6.25 11.80
CA ASP A 250 -3.81 7.31 12.30
C ASP A 250 -4.03 8.61 11.50
N GLU A 251 -5.08 9.33 11.87
CA GLU A 251 -5.51 10.56 11.20
C GLU A 251 -4.42 11.65 11.17
N GLU A 252 -3.63 11.77 12.24
CA GLU A 252 -2.57 12.78 12.34
C GLU A 252 -1.45 12.51 11.34
N SER A 253 -0.97 11.26 11.25
CA SER A 253 0.03 10.87 10.26
C SER A 253 -0.49 11.00 8.83
N VAL A 254 -1.76 10.63 8.58
CA VAL A 254 -2.41 10.80 7.27
C VAL A 254 -2.40 12.28 6.85
N LYS A 255 -2.86 13.17 7.74
CA LYS A 255 -2.91 14.62 7.46
C LYS A 255 -1.51 15.20 7.26
N HIS A 256 -0.57 14.87 8.15
CA HIS A 256 0.80 15.37 8.04
C HIS A 256 1.40 15.04 6.68
N LEU A 257 1.37 13.77 6.28
CA LEU A 257 1.93 13.33 5.00
C LEU A 257 1.22 14.00 3.81
N LEU A 258 -0.13 13.98 3.77
CA LEU A 258 -0.93 14.58 2.70
C LEU A 258 -0.64 16.08 2.53
N PHE A 259 -0.69 16.85 3.61
CA PHE A 259 -0.60 18.31 3.54
C PHE A 259 0.84 18.82 3.35
N THR A 260 1.85 18.14 3.89
CA THR A 260 3.24 18.61 3.81
C THR A 260 3.94 18.17 2.52
N ILE A 261 3.73 16.93 2.08
CA ILE A 261 4.38 16.38 0.87
C ILE A 261 3.58 16.72 -0.38
N TRP A 262 2.31 16.29 -0.44
CA TRP A 262 1.52 16.45 -1.67
C TRP A 262 0.81 17.80 -1.74
N GLY A 263 0.47 18.40 -0.59
CA GLY A 263 -0.06 19.77 -0.53
C GLY A 263 0.91 20.80 -1.10
N SER A 264 2.22 20.63 -0.88
CA SER A 264 3.24 21.50 -1.45
C SER A 264 3.36 21.34 -2.98
N MET A 265 3.29 20.10 -3.50
CA MET A 265 3.29 19.83 -4.95
C MET A 265 2.01 20.32 -5.66
N ALA A 266 0.86 20.26 -4.97
CA ALA A 266 -0.43 20.68 -5.51
C ALA A 266 -0.66 22.20 -5.45
N SER A 267 0.16 22.95 -4.71
CA SER A 267 0.02 24.39 -4.57
C SER A 267 0.45 25.12 -5.83
N THR A 268 -0.47 25.83 -6.48
CA THR A 268 -0.19 26.64 -7.68
C THR A 268 0.72 27.84 -7.41
N SER A 269 0.95 28.19 -6.14
CA SER A 269 1.91 29.24 -5.74
C SER A 269 3.33 28.71 -5.54
N ASN A 270 3.52 27.38 -5.56
CA ASN A 270 4.85 26.79 -5.47
C ASN A 270 5.67 27.12 -6.73
N ALA A 271 6.90 27.61 -6.55
CA ALA A 271 7.78 27.96 -7.67
C ALA A 271 8.07 26.77 -8.62
N ASN A 272 7.97 25.54 -8.12
CA ASN A 272 8.19 24.32 -8.89
C ASN A 272 6.87 23.62 -9.29
N TYR A 273 5.73 24.29 -9.19
CA TYR A 273 4.43 23.71 -9.55
C TYR A 273 4.40 23.25 -11.01
N THR A 274 4.14 21.96 -11.22
CA THR A 274 4.02 21.34 -12.55
C THR A 274 2.62 20.77 -12.84
N GLY A 275 1.71 20.81 -11.87
CA GLY A 275 0.47 20.04 -11.91
C GLY A 275 0.66 18.53 -11.83
N CYS A 276 1.88 18.07 -11.52
CA CYS A 276 2.29 16.68 -11.48
C CYS A 276 2.97 16.36 -10.14
N PHE A 277 3.11 15.07 -9.80
CA PHE A 277 3.82 14.64 -8.59
C PHE A 277 5.31 14.43 -8.85
N TRP A 278 6.15 14.83 -7.89
CA TRP A 278 7.60 14.83 -8.04
C TRP A 278 8.24 13.57 -7.48
N GLU A 279 9.37 13.16 -8.02
CA GLU A 279 10.07 11.93 -7.68
C GLU A 279 10.64 11.92 -6.26
N THR A 280 11.19 13.04 -5.82
CA THR A 280 11.92 13.18 -4.56
C THR A 280 11.90 14.65 -4.14
N LEU A 281 11.98 14.93 -2.83
CA LEU A 281 12.10 16.29 -2.30
C LEU A 281 13.32 16.42 -1.37
N THR A 282 13.82 17.63 -1.23
CA THR A 282 14.75 18.00 -0.14
C THR A 282 14.04 17.96 1.22
N THR A 283 14.79 18.12 2.32
CA THR A 283 14.21 18.27 3.67
C THR A 283 13.36 19.53 3.85
N THR A 284 13.46 20.48 2.92
CA THR A 284 12.73 21.76 2.90
C THR A 284 11.57 21.78 1.90
N GLY A 285 11.37 20.70 1.13
CA GLY A 285 10.20 20.51 0.27
C GLY A 285 10.34 21.01 -1.16
N GLU A 286 11.54 21.38 -1.61
CA GLU A 286 11.83 21.61 -3.03
C GLU A 286 12.11 20.28 -3.76
N PRO A 287 12.05 20.23 -5.10
CA PRO A 287 12.52 19.08 -5.85
C PRO A 287 13.91 18.62 -5.40
N GLY A 288 14.04 17.34 -5.10
CA GLY A 288 15.28 16.72 -4.61
C GLY A 288 16.37 16.68 -5.68
N LEU A 289 17.48 15.99 -5.40
CA LEU A 289 18.56 15.54 -6.33
C LEU A 289 19.09 16.53 -7.40
N GLY A 290 18.74 17.81 -7.34
CA GLY A 290 19.08 18.80 -8.35
C GLY A 290 18.35 18.61 -9.68
N ALA A 291 19.01 18.99 -10.77
CA ALA A 291 18.42 19.05 -12.11
C ALA A 291 17.93 17.70 -12.68
N THR A 292 18.31 16.56 -12.07
CA THR A 292 17.91 15.23 -12.52
C THR A 292 16.56 14.76 -11.97
N THR A 293 15.98 15.47 -10.99
CA THR A 293 14.72 15.05 -10.38
C THR A 293 13.57 15.13 -11.36
N SER A 294 12.85 14.02 -11.52
CA SER A 294 11.61 14.04 -12.27
C SER A 294 10.53 14.79 -11.50
N LEU A 295 9.95 15.82 -12.12
CA LEU A 295 8.76 16.51 -11.62
C LEU A 295 7.45 15.88 -12.09
N TYR A 296 7.53 14.69 -12.70
CA TYR A 296 6.40 13.87 -13.08
C TYR A 296 6.73 12.39 -12.91
N HIS A 297 6.52 11.89 -11.69
CA HIS A 297 6.87 10.53 -11.32
C HIS A 297 5.69 9.78 -10.69
N ALA A 298 5.27 8.70 -11.34
CA ALA A 298 4.06 7.97 -10.98
C ALA A 298 4.15 7.27 -9.61
N TRP A 299 5.35 6.97 -9.11
CA TRP A 299 5.49 6.38 -7.77
C TRP A 299 5.00 7.30 -6.64
N SER A 300 4.74 8.58 -6.95
CA SER A 300 4.32 9.61 -6.01
C SER A 300 2.80 9.77 -6.00
N SER A 301 2.06 8.95 -6.75
CA SER A 301 0.61 9.10 -6.91
C SER A 301 -0.22 8.38 -5.84
N ALA A 302 0.37 8.02 -4.70
CA ALA A 302 -0.33 7.33 -3.61
C ALA A 302 -1.64 8.02 -3.18
N PRO A 303 -1.71 9.37 -3.03
CA PRO A 303 -2.95 10.03 -2.64
C PRO A 303 -4.14 9.70 -3.54
N THR A 304 -3.92 9.53 -4.84
CA THR A 304 -5.01 9.19 -5.77
C THR A 304 -5.72 7.91 -5.35
N SER A 305 -4.98 6.83 -5.08
CA SER A 305 -5.63 5.57 -4.65
C SER A 305 -6.07 5.62 -3.20
N GLU A 306 -5.28 6.22 -2.30
CA GLU A 306 -5.58 6.20 -0.87
C GLU A 306 -6.78 7.07 -0.51
N LEU A 307 -6.97 8.22 -1.16
CA LEU A 307 -8.15 9.07 -0.93
C LEU A 307 -9.42 8.40 -1.47
N SER A 308 -9.36 7.76 -2.64
CA SER A 308 -10.53 7.04 -3.17
C SER A 308 -10.89 5.80 -2.35
N ARG A 309 -9.90 5.09 -1.78
CA ARG A 309 -10.16 3.93 -0.90
C ARG A 309 -10.64 4.30 0.48
N ASN A 310 -10.04 5.32 1.09
CA ASN A 310 -10.18 5.58 2.52
C ASN A 310 -11.03 6.83 2.81
N VAL A 311 -10.88 7.91 2.05
CA VAL A 311 -11.69 9.13 2.27
C VAL A 311 -13.06 8.99 1.64
N LEU A 312 -13.14 8.63 0.36
CA LEU A 312 -14.42 8.26 -0.26
C LEU A 312 -14.98 6.96 0.37
N GLY A 313 -14.09 6.05 0.75
CA GLY A 313 -14.39 4.88 1.58
C GLY A 313 -14.65 3.58 0.80
N ILE A 314 -14.54 3.57 -0.53
CA ILE A 314 -14.85 2.38 -1.34
C ILE A 314 -13.73 1.35 -1.23
N GLN A 315 -14.06 0.13 -0.80
CA GLN A 315 -13.11 -0.97 -0.70
C GLN A 315 -13.74 -2.28 -1.17
N THR A 316 -12.96 -3.11 -1.88
CA THR A 316 -13.38 -4.47 -2.22
C THR A 316 -13.12 -5.42 -1.06
N VAL A 317 -14.02 -6.38 -0.84
CA VAL A 317 -13.90 -7.41 0.21
C VAL A 317 -13.50 -8.75 -0.41
N THR A 318 -14.04 -9.07 -1.58
CA THR A 318 -13.66 -10.24 -2.37
C THR A 318 -13.11 -9.80 -3.74
N PRO A 319 -12.37 -10.67 -4.45
CA PRO A 319 -11.91 -10.35 -5.79
C PRO A 319 -13.05 -9.92 -6.73
N GLY A 320 -12.83 -8.85 -7.50
CA GLY A 320 -13.74 -8.37 -8.53
C GLY A 320 -14.94 -7.54 -8.03
N PHE A 321 -14.96 -7.10 -6.77
CA PHE A 321 -16.08 -6.34 -6.17
C PHE A 321 -17.42 -7.09 -6.08
N ALA A 322 -17.42 -8.42 -6.14
CA ALA A 322 -18.62 -9.21 -5.85
C ALA A 322 -19.14 -8.92 -4.42
N GLN A 323 -18.21 -8.69 -3.48
CA GLN A 323 -18.47 -8.11 -2.17
C GLN A 323 -17.64 -6.84 -1.96
N TRP A 324 -18.26 -5.79 -1.44
CA TRP A 324 -17.61 -4.50 -1.21
C TRP A 324 -18.01 -3.91 0.15
N LYS A 325 -17.28 -2.89 0.59
CA LYS A 325 -17.65 -2.07 1.73
C LYS A 325 -17.40 -0.60 1.46
N VAL A 326 -18.20 0.24 2.10
CA VAL A 326 -18.00 1.69 2.18
C VAL A 326 -17.67 2.03 3.63
N LEU A 327 -16.46 2.56 3.86
CA LEU A 327 -15.97 2.96 5.18
C LEU A 327 -15.15 4.25 5.05
N PRO A 328 -15.80 5.43 5.07
CA PRO A 328 -15.10 6.70 4.97
C PRO A 328 -14.26 6.99 6.22
N GLN A 329 -13.09 7.58 6.01
CA GLN A 329 -12.30 8.29 7.00
C GLN A 329 -12.32 9.76 6.61
N THR A 330 -13.08 10.59 7.32
CA THR A 330 -13.42 11.95 6.84
C THR A 330 -12.26 12.93 6.90
N LEU A 331 -11.28 12.69 7.78
CA LEU A 331 -10.11 13.57 7.99
C LEU A 331 -10.50 15.04 8.28
N GLY A 332 -11.70 15.27 8.83
CA GLY A 332 -12.25 16.61 9.05
C GLY A 332 -12.79 17.33 7.80
N LEU A 333 -12.84 16.66 6.64
CA LEU A 333 -13.48 17.20 5.44
C LEU A 333 -15.00 17.25 5.61
N SER A 334 -15.63 18.25 5.00
CA SER A 334 -17.08 18.42 5.05
C SER A 334 -17.83 17.55 4.03
N TRP A 335 -17.16 17.04 2.99
CA TRP A 335 -17.78 16.15 2.02
C TRP A 335 -16.74 15.38 1.21
N ALA A 336 -17.15 14.27 0.61
CA ALA A 336 -16.49 13.65 -0.53
C ALA A 336 -17.54 13.03 -1.47
N ASN A 337 -17.24 13.04 -2.77
CA ASN A 337 -18.09 12.45 -3.80
C ASN A 337 -17.23 11.82 -4.89
N GLY A 338 -17.58 10.61 -5.32
CA GLY A 338 -16.84 9.93 -6.36
C GLY A 338 -17.45 8.59 -6.74
N THR A 339 -16.97 8.07 -7.87
CA THR A 339 -17.40 6.80 -8.44
C THR A 339 -16.19 5.94 -8.71
N HIS A 340 -16.30 4.65 -8.36
CA HIS A 340 -15.31 3.65 -8.71
C HIS A 340 -15.90 2.67 -9.73
N PRO A 341 -15.31 2.54 -10.93
CA PRO A 341 -15.74 1.52 -11.88
C PRO A 341 -15.34 0.13 -11.37
N THR A 342 -16.28 -0.80 -11.36
CA THR A 342 -16.03 -2.22 -10.99
C THR A 342 -16.35 -3.14 -12.16
N PRO A 343 -15.90 -4.41 -12.14
CA PRO A 343 -16.32 -5.41 -13.14
C PRO A 343 -17.84 -5.60 -13.25
N HIS A 344 -18.59 -5.23 -12.20
CA HIS A 344 -20.05 -5.33 -12.16
C HIS A 344 -20.76 -4.03 -12.56
N GLY A 345 -20.03 -2.93 -12.80
CA GLY A 345 -20.57 -1.59 -13.03
C GLY A 345 -20.09 -0.58 -11.97
N ASP A 346 -20.62 0.63 -12.04
CA ASP A 346 -20.15 1.73 -11.18
C ASP A 346 -20.64 1.61 -9.73
N LEU A 347 -19.73 1.78 -8.77
CA LEU A 347 -20.01 1.99 -7.36
C LEU A 347 -19.79 3.46 -7.01
N ALA A 348 -20.87 4.21 -6.81
CA ALA A 348 -20.84 5.64 -6.52
C ALA A 348 -21.15 5.91 -5.04
N VAL A 349 -20.36 6.79 -4.43
CA VAL A 349 -20.50 7.21 -3.03
C VAL A 349 -20.47 8.73 -2.95
N SER A 350 -21.38 9.29 -2.18
CA SER A 350 -21.35 10.70 -1.79
C SER A 350 -21.64 10.80 -0.30
N TRP A 351 -20.82 11.50 0.47
CA TRP A 351 -21.14 11.82 1.86
C TRP A 351 -20.85 13.28 2.18
N ALA A 352 -21.57 13.82 3.16
CA ALA A 352 -21.42 15.19 3.62
C ALA A 352 -21.71 15.30 5.12
N VAL A 353 -21.00 16.22 5.78
CA VAL A 353 -21.26 16.72 7.13
C VAL A 353 -21.84 18.12 6.99
N GLY A 354 -23.12 18.28 7.33
CA GLY A 354 -23.83 19.56 7.32
C GLY A 354 -23.24 20.58 8.29
N ALA A 355 -23.63 21.85 8.17
CA ALA A 355 -23.16 22.93 9.05
C ALA A 355 -23.53 22.70 10.52
N GLU A 356 -24.63 22.00 10.75
CA GLU A 356 -25.13 21.53 12.04
C GLU A 356 -24.39 20.28 12.58
N GLY A 357 -23.37 19.81 11.87
CA GLY A 357 -22.60 18.61 12.22
C GLY A 357 -23.27 17.28 11.84
N LYS A 358 -24.42 17.31 11.18
CA LYS A 358 -25.16 16.10 10.79
C LYS A 358 -24.54 15.40 9.59
N PHE A 359 -24.36 14.09 9.69
CA PHE A 359 -23.82 13.28 8.60
C PHE A 359 -24.91 12.73 7.67
N SER A 360 -24.60 12.72 6.38
CA SER A 360 -25.41 12.08 5.34
C SER A 360 -24.53 11.32 4.35
N MET A 361 -25.07 10.23 3.80
CA MET A 361 -24.39 9.42 2.79
C MET A 361 -25.38 8.83 1.79
N ASN A 362 -25.01 8.84 0.51
CA ASN A 362 -25.66 8.07 -0.54
C ASN A 362 -24.66 7.08 -1.12
N VAL A 363 -25.13 5.85 -1.36
CA VAL A 363 -24.38 4.82 -2.08
C VAL A 363 -25.27 4.24 -3.18
N THR A 364 -24.74 4.19 -4.40
CA THR A 364 -25.34 3.50 -5.54
C THR A 364 -24.38 2.41 -5.99
N SER A 365 -24.87 1.18 -6.11
CA SER A 365 -24.05 0.01 -6.38
C SER A 365 -24.67 -0.85 -7.48
N PRO A 366 -23.86 -1.64 -8.23
CA PRO A 366 -24.37 -2.45 -9.32
C PRO A 366 -25.17 -3.66 -8.82
N ASN A 367 -26.20 -4.04 -9.60
CA ASN A 367 -27.00 -5.26 -9.37
C ASN A 367 -26.11 -6.50 -9.26
N GLY A 368 -26.49 -7.43 -8.37
CA GLY A 368 -25.80 -8.73 -8.23
C GLY A 368 -24.50 -8.67 -7.42
N THR A 369 -24.19 -7.53 -6.80
CA THR A 369 -23.13 -7.41 -5.79
C THR A 369 -23.74 -7.34 -4.39
N ASN A 370 -22.92 -7.50 -3.34
CA ASN A 370 -23.35 -7.29 -1.96
C ASN A 370 -22.36 -6.36 -1.25
N GLY A 371 -22.85 -5.52 -0.34
CA GLY A 371 -21.95 -4.68 0.41
C GLY A 371 -22.38 -4.31 1.80
N THR A 372 -21.44 -3.67 2.50
CA THR A 372 -21.64 -3.13 3.84
C THR A 372 -21.27 -1.66 3.86
N VAL A 373 -22.20 -0.81 4.26
CA VAL A 373 -21.96 0.62 4.46
C VAL A 373 -21.77 0.91 5.93
N ASN A 374 -20.63 1.51 6.27
CA ASN A 374 -20.25 1.85 7.63
C ASN A 374 -20.30 3.37 7.81
N ILE A 375 -20.80 3.78 8.96
CA ILE A 375 -20.83 5.18 9.35
C ILE A 375 -19.47 5.56 9.93
N PRO A 376 -18.84 6.65 9.47
CA PRO A 376 -17.59 7.11 10.05
C PRO A 376 -17.81 7.50 11.52
N VAL A 377 -16.95 6.98 12.40
CA VAL A 377 -16.82 7.50 13.77
C VAL A 377 -16.04 8.80 13.66
N LEU A 378 -16.66 9.93 13.97
CA LEU A 378 -15.95 11.21 14.00
C LEU A 378 -15.07 11.29 15.25
N SER A 379 -13.98 12.06 15.17
CA SER A 379 -12.93 12.18 16.20
C SER A 379 -13.40 12.63 17.59
N SER A 380 -14.65 13.09 17.72
CA SER A 380 -15.33 13.42 18.99
C SER A 380 -16.14 12.26 19.60
N GLY A 381 -16.10 11.05 19.01
CA GLY A 381 -17.01 9.95 19.34
C GLY A 381 -18.44 10.19 18.82
N GLN A 382 -18.67 11.26 18.07
CA GLN A 382 -19.93 11.51 17.38
C GLN A 382 -20.24 10.36 16.41
N HIS A 383 -21.54 10.03 16.32
CA HIS A 383 -22.15 9.01 15.46
C HIS A 383 -22.14 7.56 15.95
N ALA A 384 -21.37 7.22 17.00
CA ALA A 384 -21.34 5.84 17.52
C ALA A 384 -22.72 5.32 17.98
N ASN A 385 -23.61 6.22 18.45
CA ASN A 385 -24.96 5.92 18.93
C ASN A 385 -26.05 6.77 18.24
N GLY A 386 -25.81 7.21 17.00
CA GLY A 386 -26.79 8.03 16.25
C GLY A 386 -28.07 7.27 15.90
N THR A 387 -29.19 7.99 15.82
CA THR A 387 -30.39 7.49 15.12
C THR A 387 -30.32 7.96 13.67
N TRP A 388 -30.61 7.08 12.73
CA TRP A 388 -30.47 7.36 11.30
C TRP A 388 -31.79 7.15 10.57
N MET A 389 -32.04 7.95 9.54
CA MET A 389 -33.03 7.63 8.51
C MET A 389 -32.33 6.94 7.35
N LEU A 390 -32.59 5.65 7.18
CA LEU A 390 -32.20 4.88 6.01
C LEU A 390 -33.41 4.73 5.10
N ASN A 391 -33.37 5.33 3.90
CA ASN A 391 -34.46 5.29 2.93
C ASN A 391 -35.84 5.65 3.52
N GLY A 392 -35.87 6.61 4.45
CA GLY A 392 -37.11 7.04 5.12
C GLY A 392 -37.53 6.22 6.35
N LYS A 393 -36.74 5.22 6.76
CA LYS A 393 -37.00 4.40 7.96
C LYS A 393 -35.96 4.66 9.04
N ALA A 394 -36.40 4.84 10.28
CA ALA A 394 -35.51 4.96 11.44
C ALA A 394 -34.77 3.64 11.69
N VAL A 395 -33.44 3.72 11.81
CA VAL A 395 -32.53 2.60 12.08
C VAL A 395 -31.48 2.99 13.12
N HIS A 396 -30.91 1.98 13.78
CA HIS A 396 -29.84 2.12 14.77
C HIS A 396 -28.64 1.26 14.38
N GLY A 397 -27.44 1.69 14.77
CA GLY A 397 -26.19 1.01 14.49
C GLY A 397 -25.22 1.86 13.66
N SER A 398 -24.06 1.27 13.37
CA SER A 398 -22.95 1.91 12.64
C SER A 398 -22.60 1.19 11.34
N SER A 399 -23.29 0.11 11.01
CA SER A 399 -23.01 -0.73 9.85
C SER A 399 -24.29 -1.33 9.28
N PHE A 400 -24.46 -1.26 7.97
CA PHE A 400 -25.69 -1.68 7.26
C PHE A 400 -25.35 -2.51 6.04
N SER A 401 -25.98 -3.67 5.91
CA SER A 401 -25.92 -4.48 4.69
C SER A 401 -26.74 -3.86 3.57
N VAL A 402 -26.24 -3.96 2.34
CA VAL A 402 -26.85 -3.42 1.12
C VAL A 402 -26.79 -4.49 0.04
N ASN A 403 -27.93 -4.82 -0.57
CA ASN A 403 -27.92 -5.62 -1.79
C ASN A 403 -27.65 -4.69 -2.98
N GLY A 404 -26.77 -5.12 -3.88
CA GLY A 404 -26.42 -4.37 -5.07
C GLY A 404 -27.64 -4.01 -5.90
N GLY A 405 -27.72 -2.76 -6.35
CA GLY A 405 -28.88 -2.21 -7.07
C GLY A 405 -29.92 -1.51 -6.21
N GLU A 406 -29.88 -1.71 -4.89
CA GLU A 406 -30.71 -0.93 -3.97
C GLU A 406 -30.16 0.49 -3.82
N VAL A 407 -31.06 1.47 -3.67
CA VAL A 407 -30.67 2.82 -3.29
C VAL A 407 -30.34 2.83 -1.81
N PHE A 408 -29.14 3.26 -1.43
CA PHE A 408 -28.79 3.51 -0.04
C PHE A 408 -28.74 5.02 0.19
N LYS A 409 -29.66 5.57 0.98
CA LYS A 409 -29.67 6.97 1.41
C LYS A 409 -29.81 7.06 2.92
N LEU A 410 -28.77 7.57 3.56
CA LEU A 410 -28.65 7.69 5.01
C LEU A 410 -28.56 9.16 5.41
N THR A 411 -29.35 9.57 6.40
CA THR A 411 -29.25 10.89 7.04
C THR A 411 -29.35 10.76 8.55
N GLN A 412 -28.50 11.45 9.29
CA GLN A 412 -28.60 11.54 10.75
C GLN A 412 -29.84 12.33 11.18
N ILE A 413 -30.55 11.85 12.21
CA ILE A 413 -31.73 12.51 12.79
C ILE A 413 -31.30 13.56 13.82
#